data_AF-A0A836QBD2-F1
#
_entry.id   AF-A0A836QBD2-F1
#
_cell.length_a   1.000
_cell.length_b   1.000
_cell.length_c   1.000
_cell.angle_alpha   90.00
_cell.angle_beta   90.00
_cell.angle_gamma   90.00
#
_symmetry.space_group_name_H-M   'P 1'
#
loop_
_entity.id
_entity.type
_entity.pdbx_description
1 polymer ?
#
loop_
_entity_poly.entity_id
_entity_poly.type
_entity_poly.pdbx_seq_one_letter_code
_entity_poly.pdbx_strand_id
1 'polypeptide(L)' 'MQDKLLFKFTVIADTHIRLPDSAEEGGYPSNRLSNDRAKYVVQCLNRIKPDFVIHLGDLV' A
#
# COMPACT_ATOMS: atom_id res chain seq x y z
N MET A 1 14.72 28.12 -19.05
CA MET A 1 13.43 27.80 -18.41
C MET A 1 13.74 26.89 -17.23
N GLN A 2 13.21 27.18 -16.05
CA GLN A 2 13.43 26.32 -14.89
C GLN A 2 12.30 25.29 -14.86
N ASP A 3 12.65 24.01 -14.78
CA ASP A 3 11.68 22.93 -14.79
C ASP A 3 10.75 23.07 -13.57
N LYS A 4 9.44 23.14 -13.84
CA LYS A 4 8.40 23.21 -12.81
C LYS A 4 7.97 21.80 -12.45
N LEU A 5 8.12 21.42 -11.18
CA LEU A 5 7.54 20.17 -10.66
C LEU A 5 6.01 20.20 -10.88
N LEU A 6 5.49 19.24 -11.65
CA LEU A 6 4.06 19.15 -11.95
C LEU A 6 3.30 18.38 -10.86
N PHE A 7 3.86 17.26 -10.40
CA PHE A 7 3.31 16.44 -9.31
C PHE A 7 4.37 15.46 -8.80
N LYS A 8 4.19 14.99 -7.56
CA LYS A 8 4.92 13.91 -6.91
C LYS A 8 3.90 12.86 -6.48
N PHE A 9 4.02 11.66 -7.03
CA PHE A 9 3.12 10.55 -6.72
C PHE A 9 3.89 9.37 -6.14
N THR A 10 3.17 8.42 -5.56
CA THR A 10 3.76 7.16 -5.06
C THR A 10 3.03 5.98 -5.68
N VAL A 11 3.77 4.91 -5.95
CA VAL A 11 3.23 3.66 -6.48
C VAL A 11 3.41 2.58 -5.42
N ILE A 12 2.33 1.82 -5.15
CA ILE A 12 2.32 0.65 -4.27
C ILE A 12 1.61 -0.50 -4.98
N ALA A 13 1.80 -1.73 -4.52
CA ALA A 13 1.21 -2.92 -5.13
C ALA A 13 1.15 -4.07 -4.10
N ASP A 14 0.40 -5.13 -4.45
CA ASP A 14 0.44 -6.43 -3.76
C ASP A 14 0.24 -6.32 -2.25
N THR A 15 -0.69 -5.46 -1.82
CA THR A 15 -0.97 -5.26 -0.39
C THR A 15 -1.66 -6.48 0.21
N HIS A 16 -2.38 -7.26 -0.60
CA HIS A 16 -3.08 -8.48 -0.20
C HIS A 16 -3.80 -8.31 1.13
N ILE A 17 -4.59 -7.24 1.24
CA ILE A 17 -5.38 -6.91 2.42
C ILE A 17 -6.33 -8.07 2.67
N ARG A 18 -6.25 -8.65 3.86
CA ARG A 18 -7.09 -9.76 4.27
C ARG A 18 -8.41 -9.26 4.83
N LEU A 19 -9.50 -9.92 4.44
CA LEU A 19 -10.81 -9.72 5.02
C LEU A 19 -10.83 -10.26 6.46
N PRO A 20 -11.83 -9.88 7.28
CA PRO A 20 -12.03 -10.50 8.58
C PRO A 20 -12.06 -12.03 8.46
N ASP A 21 -11.40 -12.71 9.38
CA ASP A 21 -11.30 -14.18 9.46
C ASP A 21 -10.58 -14.88 8.28
N SER A 22 -9.99 -14.14 7.33
CA SER A 22 -9.31 -14.70 6.16
C SER A 22 -7.77 -14.78 6.29
N ALA A 23 -7.24 -14.52 7.49
CA ALA A 23 -5.80 -14.41 7.73
C ALA A 23 -5.02 -15.72 7.50
N GLU A 24 -5.69 -16.87 7.58
CA GLU A 24 -5.09 -18.19 7.38
C GLU A 24 -5.23 -18.71 5.93
N GLU A 25 -6.03 -18.03 5.10
CA GLU A 25 -6.25 -18.44 3.71
C GLU A 25 -4.95 -18.44 2.91
N GLY A 26 -4.78 -19.41 2.00
CA GLY A 26 -3.56 -19.57 1.21
C GLY A 26 -2.37 -20.19 1.98
N GLY A 27 -2.47 -20.38 3.30
CA GLY A 27 -1.51 -21.17 4.08
C GLY A 27 -0.15 -20.50 4.36
N TYR A 28 0.00 -19.21 4.06
CA TYR A 28 1.24 -18.47 4.32
C TYR A 28 1.18 -17.78 5.68
N PRO A 29 2.09 -18.08 6.64
CA PRO A 29 2.08 -17.44 7.95
C PRO A 29 2.19 -15.91 7.91
N SER A 30 2.77 -15.36 6.86
CA SER A 30 2.88 -13.91 6.63
C SER A 30 1.55 -13.20 6.41
N ASN A 31 0.49 -13.92 6.03
CA ASN A 31 -0.83 -13.35 5.76
C ASN A 31 -1.42 -12.68 7.01
N ARG A 32 -1.06 -13.17 8.20
CA ARG A 32 -1.42 -12.55 9.49
C ARG A 32 -0.90 -11.12 9.65
N LEU A 33 0.12 -10.74 8.87
CA LEU A 33 0.75 -9.42 8.93
C LEU A 33 0.33 -8.48 7.80
N SER A 34 -0.44 -8.95 6.80
CA SER A 34 -0.76 -8.17 5.59
C SER A 34 -1.42 -6.84 5.94
N ASN A 35 -2.44 -6.86 6.80
CA ASN A 35 -3.20 -5.65 7.13
C ASN A 35 -2.36 -4.64 7.93
N ASP A 36 -1.53 -5.10 8.87
CA ASP A 36 -0.69 -4.21 9.65
C ASP A 36 0.46 -3.61 8.82
N ARG A 37 0.99 -4.38 7.85
CA ARG A 37 1.93 -3.85 6.85
C ARG A 37 1.26 -2.81 5.95
N ALA A 38 0.04 -3.07 5.49
CA ALA A 38 -0.72 -2.09 4.69
C ALA A 38 -0.96 -0.79 5.48
N LYS A 39 -1.37 -0.88 6.77
CA LYS A 39 -1.49 0.29 7.65
C LYS A 39 -0.17 1.06 7.79
N TYR A 40 0.94 0.34 7.98
CA TYR A 40 2.27 0.96 8.06
C TYR A 40 2.63 1.69 6.76
N VAL A 41 2.36 1.10 5.60
CA VAL A 41 2.56 1.75 4.30
C VAL A 41 1.71 3.01 4.19
N VAL A 42 0.44 3.00 4.59
CA VAL A 42 -0.40 4.21 4.61
C VAL A 42 0.21 5.30 5.50
N GLN A 43 0.76 4.95 6.66
CA GLN A 43 1.46 5.91 7.51
C GLN A 43 2.71 6.50 6.83
N CYS A 44 3.46 5.69 6.07
CA CYS A 44 4.57 6.19 5.25
C CYS A 44 4.08 7.16 4.17
N LEU A 45 3.01 6.83 3.45
CA LEU A 45 2.41 7.69 2.42
C LEU A 45 1.97 9.04 3.00
N ASN A 46 1.35 9.04 4.18
CA ASN A 46 0.95 10.25 4.89
C ASN A 46 2.15 11.15 5.27
N ARG A 47 3.32 10.56 5.55
CA ARG A 47 4.56 11.32 5.80
C ARG A 47 5.18 11.86 4.50
N ILE A 48 5.17 11.06 3.44
CA ILE A 48 5.72 11.44 2.11
C ILE A 48 4.90 12.59 1.49
N LYS A 49 3.60 12.64 1.78
CA LYS A 49 2.63 13.59 1.19
C LYS A 49 2.73 13.64 -0.34
N PRO A 50 2.46 12.53 -1.05
CA PRO A 50 2.29 12.57 -2.49
C PRO A 50 0.96 13.27 -2.85
N ASP A 51 0.86 13.82 -4.05
CA ASP A 51 -0.38 14.42 -4.57
C ASP A 51 -1.46 13.35 -4.78
N PHE A 52 -1.04 12.14 -5.15
CA PHE A 52 -1.89 10.95 -5.26
C PHE A 52 -1.04 9.67 -5.18
N VAL A 53 -1.72 8.55 -4.97
CA VAL A 53 -1.10 7.22 -4.90
C VAL A 53 -1.73 6.33 -5.96
N ILE A 54 -0.90 5.59 -6.69
CA ILE A 54 -1.33 4.55 -7.63
C ILE A 54 -1.13 3.19 -6.95
N HIS A 55 -2.18 2.39 -6.87
CA HIS A 55 -2.09 0.99 -6.47
C HIS A 55 -2.18 0.10 -7.71
N LEU A 56 -1.19 -0.77 -7.95
CA LEU A 56 -1.08 -1.50 -9.23
C LEU A 56 -1.95 -2.75 -9.33
N GLY A 57 -2.43 -3.31 -8.22
CA GLY A 57 -3.24 -4.54 -8.24
C GLY A 57 -3.01 -5.36 -6.99
N ASP A 58 -3.73 -6.48 -6.87
CA ASP A 58 -3.67 -7.40 -5.73
C ASP A 58 -3.88 -6.68 -4.38
N LEU A 59 -4.96 -5.91 -4.36
CA LEU A 59 -5.37 -5.11 -3.20
C LEU A 59 -5.89 -6.01 -2.06
N VAL A 60 -6.69 -7.04 -2.36
CA VAL A 60 -7.34 -7.96 -1.40
C VAL A 60 -7.06 -9.40 -1.79
#